data_AF-A0A7Y1YAA7-F1
#
_entry.id   AF-A0A7Y1YAA7-F1
#
_cell.length_a   1.000
_cell.length_b   1.000
_cell.length_c   1.000
_cell.angle_alpha   90.00
_cell.angle_beta   90.00
_cell.angle_gamma   90.00
#
_symmetry.space_group_name_H-M   'P 1'
#
loop_
_entity.id
_entity.type
_entity.pdbx_description
1 polymer ?
#
loop_
_entity_poly.entity_id
_entity_poly.type
_entity_poly.pdbx_seq_one_letter_code
_entity_poly.pdbx_strand_id
1 'polypeptide(L)'
;MIVLTRFYVLFFFLSIYTSSFSQDARPNMLWIIAEDMSQDQACYGNTLVKTPNIDALANEGMRFAHTFTAAGVCSPSRSLLATGMYQNGFGAMHMCYADELRPALPRGVKTIAQIMRDHGYQTVGGEKDDYMFKLQGDAVEYEDITEIDVNRLFFAKGNYFYPIEFSRKTVQISFLPSRLNCHHIIRLCVHCEKIWRHTWRIYNC
;
A
#
# COMPACT_ATOMS: atom_id res chain seq x y z
N MET A 1 -55.59 -7.14 25.23
CA MET A 1 -54.88 -7.57 24.00
C MET A 1 -54.27 -6.40 23.21
N ILE A 2 -55.01 -5.33 22.87
CA ILE A 2 -54.52 -4.24 21.99
C ILE A 2 -53.29 -3.47 22.53
N VAL A 3 -53.18 -3.29 23.86
CA VAL A 3 -52.07 -2.55 24.49
C VAL A 3 -50.74 -3.33 24.41
N LEU A 4 -50.79 -4.66 24.57
CA LEU A 4 -49.61 -5.53 24.47
C LEU A 4 -49.06 -5.54 23.04
N THR A 5 -49.93 -5.60 22.03
CA THR A 5 -49.53 -5.58 20.61
C THR A 5 -48.81 -4.28 20.24
N ARG A 6 -49.21 -3.13 20.81
CA ARG A 6 -48.54 -1.83 20.59
C ARG A 6 -47.13 -1.78 21.21
N PHE A 7 -46.93 -2.39 22.39
CA PHE A 7 -45.61 -2.49 23.02
C PHE A 7 -44.65 -3.36 22.21
N TYR A 8 -45.11 -4.51 21.69
CA TYR A 8 -44.28 -5.37 20.84
C TYR A 8 -43.89 -4.71 19.51
N VAL A 9 -44.80 -3.96 18.89
CA VAL A 9 -44.49 -3.21 17.65
C VAL A 9 -43.46 -2.09 17.92
N LEU A 10 -43.61 -1.34 19.02
CA LEU A 10 -42.63 -0.30 19.40
C LEU A 10 -41.25 -0.89 19.71
N PHE A 11 -41.19 -2.04 20.40
CA PHE A 11 -39.92 -2.72 20.69
C PHE A 11 -39.25 -3.27 19.43
N PHE A 12 -40.04 -3.79 18.49
CA PHE A 12 -39.55 -4.27 17.18
C PHE A 12 -38.97 -3.13 16.33
N PHE A 13 -39.65 -1.98 16.25
CA PHE A 13 -39.10 -0.82 15.55
C PHE A 13 -37.84 -0.26 16.25
N LEU A 14 -37.81 -0.20 17.59
CA LEU A 14 -36.63 0.27 18.34
C LEU A 14 -35.40 -0.63 18.18
N SER A 15 -35.62 -1.95 18.05
CA SER A 15 -34.57 -2.93 17.72
C SER A 15 -34.02 -2.78 16.30
N ILE A 16 -34.83 -2.31 15.34
CA ILE A 16 -34.38 -2.09 13.96
C ILE A 16 -33.53 -0.82 13.84
N TYR A 17 -33.81 0.22 14.65
CA TYR A 17 -32.99 1.44 14.68
C TYR A 17 -31.61 1.23 15.34
N THR A 18 -31.46 0.25 16.22
CA THR A 18 -30.17 -0.04 16.90
C THR A 18 -29.19 -0.84 16.05
N SER A 19 -29.62 -1.38 14.90
CA SER A 19 -28.74 -1.94 13.86
C SER A 19 -28.02 -0.85 13.03
N SER A 20 -27.81 0.32 13.63
CA SER A 20 -27.06 1.42 13.01
C SER A 20 -25.66 0.94 12.67
N PHE A 21 -25.25 1.19 11.42
CA PHE A 21 -23.92 0.98 10.85
C PHE A 21 -22.81 1.08 11.90
N SER A 22 -22.35 -0.06 12.40
CA SER A 22 -21.05 -0.11 13.06
C SER A 22 -20.03 0.03 11.93
N GLN A 23 -19.62 1.26 11.65
CA GLN A 23 -18.47 1.51 10.80
C GLN A 23 -17.31 0.74 11.42
N ASP A 24 -16.75 -0.20 10.67
CA ASP A 24 -15.67 -1.04 11.15
C ASP A 24 -14.55 -0.13 11.65
N ALA A 25 -14.20 -0.25 12.94
CA ALA A 25 -13.23 0.63 13.58
C ALA A 25 -11.80 0.41 13.04
N ARG A 26 -11.60 -0.65 12.24
CA ARG A 26 -10.33 -0.94 11.59
C ARG A 26 -10.10 0.05 10.44
N PRO A 27 -8.85 0.53 10.23
CA PRO A 27 -8.56 1.49 9.19
C PRO A 27 -8.46 0.82 7.81
N ASN A 28 -8.70 1.62 6.78
CA ASN A 28 -8.26 1.32 5.42
C ASN A 28 -6.76 1.55 5.30
N MET A 29 -6.10 0.73 4.48
CA MET A 29 -4.65 0.76 4.34
C MET A 29 -4.26 0.97 2.87
N LEU A 30 -3.51 2.03 2.62
CA LEU A 30 -2.95 2.35 1.31
C LEU A 30 -1.42 2.35 1.38
N TRP A 31 -0.81 1.41 0.69
CA TRP A 31 0.63 1.28 0.51
C TRP A 31 1.04 1.85 -0.84
N ILE A 32 1.61 3.05 -0.80
CA ILE A 32 2.20 3.68 -1.97
C ILE A 32 3.68 3.32 -2.02
N ILE A 33 4.05 2.53 -3.02
CA ILE A 33 5.41 2.04 -3.21
C ILE A 33 6.01 2.79 -4.40
N ALA A 34 7.09 3.54 -4.13
CA ALA A 34 7.81 4.27 -5.17
C ALA A 34 8.95 3.41 -5.72
N GLU A 35 9.06 3.39 -7.04
CA GLU A 35 10.09 2.64 -7.75
C GLU A 35 11.34 3.47 -7.93
N ASP A 36 12.51 2.90 -7.63
CA ASP A 36 13.81 3.52 -7.87
C ASP A 36 13.98 4.93 -7.27
N MET A 37 13.15 5.26 -6.28
CA MET A 37 13.15 6.55 -5.62
C MET A 37 14.13 6.54 -4.46
N SER A 38 14.88 7.62 -4.27
CA SER A 38 15.73 7.85 -3.10
C SER A 38 15.07 8.83 -2.13
N GLN A 39 15.70 9.07 -0.98
CA GLN A 39 15.30 10.12 -0.02
C GLN A 39 15.40 11.55 -0.58
N ASP A 40 15.75 11.73 -1.85
CA ASP A 40 16.02 13.01 -2.49
C ASP A 40 14.74 13.79 -2.87
N GLN A 41 13.80 13.90 -1.93
CA GLN A 41 12.53 14.63 -2.08
C GLN A 41 12.58 15.98 -1.37
N ALA A 42 11.65 16.89 -1.72
CA ALA A 42 11.64 18.24 -1.15
C ALA A 42 11.41 18.24 0.37
N CYS A 43 10.50 17.40 0.86
CA CYS A 43 10.30 17.19 2.29
C CYS A 43 11.53 16.64 3.04
N TYR A 44 12.56 16.18 2.34
CA TYR A 44 13.85 15.76 2.91
C TYR A 44 14.99 16.77 2.68
N GLY A 45 14.68 17.95 2.14
CA GLY A 45 15.62 19.07 2.00
C GLY A 45 16.19 19.29 0.60
N ASN A 46 15.77 18.51 -0.40
CA ASN A 46 16.15 18.79 -1.79
C ASN A 46 15.40 20.03 -2.31
N THR A 47 16.12 21.07 -2.70
CA THR A 47 15.54 22.34 -3.17
C THR A 47 15.22 22.37 -4.68
N LEU A 48 15.67 21.37 -5.44
CA LEU A 48 15.46 21.25 -6.89
C LEU A 48 14.24 20.41 -7.24
N VAL A 49 13.86 19.46 -6.37
CA VAL A 49 12.72 18.57 -6.57
C VAL A 49 11.43 19.26 -6.09
N LYS A 50 10.33 19.04 -6.81
CA LYS A 50 9.00 19.58 -6.46
C LYS A 50 8.02 18.45 -6.29
N THR A 51 7.63 18.17 -5.06
CA THR A 51 6.80 17.00 -4.69
C THR A 51 5.64 17.39 -3.79
N PRO A 52 4.79 18.36 -4.20
CA PRO A 52 3.84 19.02 -3.30
C PRO A 52 2.90 18.05 -2.56
N ASN A 53 2.54 16.92 -3.18
CA ASN A 53 1.68 15.92 -2.56
C ASN A 53 2.41 15.02 -1.55
N ILE A 54 3.66 14.64 -1.85
CA ILE A 54 4.51 13.92 -0.88
C ILE A 54 4.84 14.84 0.29
N ASP A 55 5.05 16.13 0.02
CA ASP A 55 5.33 17.13 1.05
C ASP A 55 4.12 17.37 1.95
N ALA A 56 2.91 17.43 1.37
CA ALA A 56 1.66 17.49 2.13
C ALA A 56 1.48 16.25 3.01
N LEU A 57 1.67 15.05 2.44
CA LEU A 57 1.62 13.79 3.20
C LEU A 57 2.65 13.74 4.33
N ALA A 58 3.86 14.27 4.10
CA ALA A 58 4.90 14.34 5.13
C ALA A 58 4.57 15.34 6.25
N ASN A 59 3.80 16.41 5.95
CA ASN A 59 3.36 17.40 6.93
C ASN A 59 2.14 16.95 7.74
N GLU A 60 1.23 16.19 7.13
CA GLU A 60 0.03 15.64 7.78
C GLU A 60 0.31 14.35 8.55
N GLY A 61 1.38 13.65 8.19
CA GLY A 61 1.74 12.34 8.73
C GLY A 61 3.03 12.33 9.55
N MET A 62 3.67 11.16 9.54
CA MET A 62 4.97 10.94 10.17
C MET A 62 6.03 10.75 9.10
N ARG A 63 7.11 11.54 9.18
CA ARG A 63 8.28 11.43 8.31
C ARG A 63 9.43 10.76 9.07
N PHE A 64 10.01 9.73 8.48
CA PHE A 64 11.14 9.00 9.06
C PHE A 64 12.46 9.52 8.48
N ALA A 65 13.35 10.02 9.32
CA ALA A 65 14.68 10.48 8.89
C ALA A 65 15.63 9.32 8.49
N HIS A 66 15.33 8.11 8.96
CA HIS A 66 16.15 6.92 8.76
C HIS A 66 15.27 5.72 8.41
N THR A 67 15.19 5.41 7.12
CA THR A 67 14.51 4.23 6.58
C THR A 67 15.49 3.41 5.77
N PHE A 68 15.50 2.10 5.97
CA PHE A 68 16.43 1.20 5.30
C PHE A 68 15.67 0.08 4.62
N THR A 69 16.10 -0.26 3.41
CA THR A 69 15.71 -1.53 2.77
C THR A 69 16.76 -2.59 3.08
N ALA A 70 16.32 -3.83 3.27
CA ALA A 70 17.22 -4.96 3.46
C ALA A 70 17.94 -5.36 2.16
N ALA A 71 17.46 -4.91 1.00
CA ALA A 71 18.08 -5.15 -0.29
C ALA A 71 18.01 -3.90 -1.16
N GLY A 72 19.14 -3.48 -1.74
CA GLY A 72 19.23 -2.30 -2.60
C GLY A 72 18.68 -2.49 -4.02
N VAL A 73 17.83 -3.51 -4.21
CA VAL A 73 17.37 -3.99 -5.50
C VAL A 73 15.90 -4.42 -5.40
N CYS A 74 15.11 -4.17 -6.46
CA CYS A 74 13.65 -4.13 -6.34
C CYS A 74 13.00 -5.47 -5.95
N SER A 75 13.23 -6.53 -6.73
CA SER A 75 12.53 -7.82 -6.54
C SER A 75 12.78 -8.43 -5.14
N PRO A 76 14.03 -8.45 -4.62
CA PRO A 76 14.29 -8.85 -3.25
C PRO A 76 13.64 -7.90 -2.22
N SER A 77 13.73 -6.59 -2.41
CA SER A 77 13.14 -5.59 -1.50
C SER A 77 11.63 -5.78 -1.37
N ARG A 78 10.91 -5.94 -2.48
CA ARG A 78 9.48 -6.24 -2.49
C ARG A 78 9.13 -7.58 -1.88
N SER A 79 10.00 -8.59 -2.05
CA SER A 79 9.79 -9.91 -1.43
C SER A 79 9.81 -9.82 0.10
N LEU A 80 10.68 -8.97 0.66
CA LEU A 80 10.68 -8.66 2.10
C LEU A 80 9.47 -7.82 2.50
N LEU A 81 9.09 -6.80 1.73
CA LEU A 81 7.90 -6.00 2.04
C LEU A 81 6.64 -6.87 2.06
N ALA A 82 6.51 -7.80 1.13
CA ALA A 82 5.36 -8.69 1.05
C ALA A 82 5.30 -9.67 2.21
N THR A 83 6.43 -10.22 2.66
CA THR A 83 6.47 -11.35 3.60
C THR A 83 6.88 -10.99 5.03
N GLY A 84 7.49 -9.82 5.23
CA GLY A 84 8.18 -9.47 6.48
C GLY A 84 9.45 -10.28 6.75
N MET A 85 9.92 -11.08 5.79
CA MET A 85 11.09 -11.95 5.96
C MET A 85 12.30 -11.42 5.20
N TYR A 86 13.48 -11.55 5.81
CA TYR A 86 14.74 -11.35 5.09
C TYR A 86 14.88 -12.36 3.95
N GLN A 87 15.29 -11.86 2.79
CA GLN A 87 15.31 -12.59 1.53
C GLN A 87 16.29 -13.77 1.55
N ASN A 88 17.37 -13.65 2.32
CA ASN A 88 18.34 -14.73 2.54
C ASN A 88 17.75 -15.91 3.33
N GLY A 89 16.68 -15.70 4.10
CA GLY A 89 16.02 -16.75 4.89
C GLY A 89 15.24 -17.78 4.06
N PHE A 90 14.91 -17.46 2.81
CA PHE A 90 14.12 -18.34 1.93
C PHE A 90 14.57 -18.31 0.46
N GLY A 91 15.72 -17.69 0.16
CA GLY A 91 16.32 -17.73 -1.16
C GLY A 91 15.75 -16.73 -2.18
N ALA A 92 15.11 -15.64 -1.75
CA ALA A 92 14.56 -14.60 -2.64
C ALA A 92 15.56 -13.46 -2.93
N MET A 93 16.86 -13.75 -2.97
CA MET A 93 17.92 -12.74 -2.99
C MET A 93 18.24 -12.19 -4.39
N HIS A 94 17.89 -12.91 -5.45
CA HIS A 94 18.25 -12.51 -6.81
C HIS A 94 17.24 -11.54 -7.40
N MET A 95 17.73 -10.68 -8.30
CA MET A 95 16.88 -9.72 -9.01
C MET A 95 15.91 -10.37 -9.99
N CYS A 96 16.35 -11.46 -10.60
CA CYS A 96 15.54 -12.23 -11.51
C CYS A 96 15.85 -13.71 -11.28
N TYR A 97 14.80 -14.50 -11.21
CA TYR A 97 14.84 -15.95 -11.32
C TYR A 97 14.07 -16.34 -12.58
N ALA A 98 14.55 -17.36 -13.28
CA ALA A 98 13.64 -18.16 -14.09
C ALA A 98 12.51 -18.67 -13.20
N ASP A 99 11.26 -18.64 -13.68
CA ASP A 99 10.08 -18.94 -12.86
C ASP A 99 10.17 -20.29 -12.13
N GLU A 100 10.79 -21.28 -12.78
CA GLU A 100 11.03 -22.61 -12.23
C GLU A 100 11.91 -22.60 -10.98
N LEU A 101 12.89 -21.69 -10.92
CA LEU A 101 13.88 -21.56 -9.86
C LEU A 101 13.43 -20.68 -8.69
N ARG A 102 12.26 -20.02 -8.79
CA ARG A 102 11.74 -19.22 -7.68
C ARG A 102 11.49 -20.14 -6.47
N PRO A 103 12.00 -19.78 -5.27
CA PRO A 103 11.74 -20.54 -4.06
C PRO A 103 10.25 -20.53 -3.71
N ALA A 104 9.78 -21.57 -3.04
CA ALA A 104 8.49 -21.52 -2.37
C ALA A 104 8.60 -20.71 -1.07
N LEU A 105 7.50 -20.08 -0.65
CA LEU A 105 7.44 -19.51 0.69
C LEU A 105 7.59 -20.61 1.75
N PRO A 106 8.31 -20.37 2.86
CA PRO A 106 8.35 -21.30 3.98
C PRO A 106 6.95 -21.56 4.55
N ARG A 107 6.75 -22.75 5.14
CA ARG A 107 5.45 -23.16 5.67
C ARG A 107 4.94 -22.15 6.71
N GLY A 108 3.70 -21.72 6.54
CA GLY A 108 3.02 -20.79 7.44
C GLY A 108 3.30 -19.31 7.17
N VAL A 109 4.18 -19.00 6.22
CA VAL A 109 4.43 -17.62 5.78
C VAL A 109 3.36 -17.22 4.78
N LYS A 110 2.69 -16.11 5.07
CA LYS A 110 1.72 -15.47 4.18
C LYS A 110 2.21 -14.07 3.85
N THR A 111 1.86 -13.59 2.65
CA THR A 111 2.10 -12.18 2.36
C THR A 111 1.17 -11.29 3.17
N ILE A 112 1.53 -10.02 3.35
CA ILE A 112 0.67 -9.04 4.02
C ILE A 112 -0.70 -8.95 3.34
N ALA A 113 -0.76 -9.05 2.02
CA ALA A 113 -2.01 -9.04 1.28
C ALA A 113 -2.88 -10.27 1.59
N GLN A 114 -2.29 -11.47 1.66
CA GLN A 114 -3.00 -12.67 2.10
C GLN A 114 -3.54 -12.54 3.53
N ILE A 115 -2.71 -12.00 4.43
CA ILE A 115 -3.12 -11.75 5.83
C ILE A 115 -4.30 -10.77 5.88
N MET A 116 -4.25 -9.67 5.13
CA MET A 116 -5.33 -8.68 5.08
C MET A 116 -6.62 -9.30 4.53
N ARG A 117 -6.50 -10.08 3.45
CA ARG A 117 -7.62 -10.82 2.86
C ARG A 117 -8.28 -11.76 3.85
N ASP A 118 -7.49 -12.56 4.57
CA ASP A 118 -7.98 -13.47 5.62
C ASP A 118 -8.77 -12.74 6.72
N HIS A 119 -8.51 -11.44 6.91
CA HIS A 119 -9.19 -10.59 7.89
C HIS A 119 -10.35 -9.76 7.29
N GLY A 120 -10.78 -10.06 6.06
CA GLY A 120 -11.96 -9.46 5.43
C GLY A 120 -11.72 -8.13 4.73
N TYR A 121 -10.47 -7.78 4.44
CA TYR A 121 -10.13 -6.64 3.61
C TYR A 121 -10.27 -6.97 2.12
N GLN A 122 -10.79 -6.02 1.34
CA GLN A 122 -10.60 -6.01 -0.11
C GLN A 122 -9.13 -5.76 -0.41
N THR A 123 -8.50 -6.64 -1.16
CA THR A 123 -7.06 -6.52 -1.47
C THR A 123 -6.82 -6.06 -2.90
N VAL A 124 -6.08 -4.98 -3.07
CA VAL A 124 -5.74 -4.40 -4.39
C VAL A 124 -4.24 -4.48 -4.64
N GLY A 125 -3.85 -4.85 -5.86
CA GLY A 125 -2.47 -4.77 -6.35
C GLY A 125 -2.27 -5.52 -7.67
N GLY A 126 -1.03 -5.71 -8.12
CA GLY A 126 -0.74 -6.60 -9.25
C GLY A 126 -0.09 -5.94 -10.46
N GLU A 127 -0.05 -4.61 -10.55
CA GLU A 127 0.64 -3.93 -11.67
C GLU A 127 2.14 -4.29 -11.74
N LYS A 128 2.79 -4.49 -10.59
CA LYS A 128 4.23 -4.81 -10.53
C LYS A 128 4.64 -5.42 -9.18
N ASP A 129 4.44 -6.72 -9.03
CA ASP A 129 4.82 -7.41 -7.79
C ASP A 129 6.28 -7.86 -7.77
N ASP A 130 6.79 -8.40 -8.89
CA ASP A 130 8.15 -8.95 -9.04
C ASP A 130 8.63 -9.75 -7.82
N TYR A 131 7.74 -10.53 -7.21
CA TYR A 131 8.11 -11.38 -6.07
C TYR A 131 9.04 -12.49 -6.52
N MET A 132 10.17 -12.63 -5.82
CA MET A 132 11.18 -13.65 -6.10
C MET A 132 10.86 -14.95 -5.35
N PHE A 133 9.58 -15.29 -5.28
CA PHE A 133 9.07 -16.52 -4.71
C PHE A 133 7.76 -16.94 -5.41
N LYS A 134 7.41 -18.21 -5.29
CA LYS A 134 6.14 -18.76 -5.77
C LYS A 134 5.06 -18.46 -4.74
N LEU A 135 4.16 -17.55 -5.08
CA LEU A 135 2.99 -17.26 -4.27
C LEU A 135 2.04 -18.48 -4.31
N GLN A 136 1.57 -18.91 -3.15
CA GLN A 136 0.58 -20.00 -3.03
C GLN A 136 -0.76 -19.42 -2.62
N GLY A 137 -1.81 -19.67 -3.38
CA GLY A 137 -3.16 -19.14 -3.14
C GLY A 137 -3.31 -17.65 -3.52
N ASP A 138 -4.50 -17.11 -3.26
CA ASP A 138 -4.85 -15.77 -3.71
C ASP A 138 -4.45 -14.71 -2.68
N ALA A 139 -3.76 -13.67 -3.14
CA ALA A 139 -3.33 -12.54 -2.30
C ALA A 139 -4.02 -11.23 -2.66
N VAL A 140 -4.49 -11.11 -3.90
CA VAL A 140 -5.09 -9.90 -4.46
C VAL A 140 -6.48 -10.27 -4.99
N GLU A 141 -7.43 -9.36 -4.82
CA GLU A 141 -8.82 -9.49 -5.30
C GLU A 141 -9.06 -8.61 -6.52
N TYR A 142 -8.47 -7.42 -6.53
CA TYR A 142 -8.67 -6.41 -7.57
C TYR A 142 -7.32 -5.92 -8.08
N GLU A 143 -7.21 -5.70 -9.39
CA GLU A 143 -6.00 -5.14 -9.99
C GLU A 143 -5.99 -3.62 -9.86
N ASP A 144 -7.14 -2.97 -10.07
CA ASP A 144 -7.31 -1.53 -9.95
C ASP A 144 -8.05 -1.14 -8.65
N ILE A 145 -7.55 -0.09 -7.99
CA ILE A 145 -8.18 0.52 -6.82
C ILE A 145 -9.51 1.19 -7.16
N THR A 146 -9.82 1.45 -8.43
CA THR A 146 -11.12 1.97 -8.83
C THR A 146 -12.25 0.95 -8.71
N GLU A 147 -11.93 -0.33 -8.57
CA GLU A 147 -12.90 -1.43 -8.55
C GLU A 147 -13.44 -1.76 -7.14
N ILE A 148 -12.83 -1.24 -6.09
CA ILE A 148 -13.22 -1.55 -4.71
C ILE A 148 -14.37 -0.67 -4.20
N ASP A 149 -15.06 -1.16 -3.17
CA ASP A 149 -15.99 -0.33 -2.40
C ASP A 149 -15.21 0.36 -1.27
N VAL A 150 -14.96 1.66 -1.43
CA VAL A 150 -14.20 2.45 -0.47
C VAL A 150 -14.84 2.54 0.93
N ASN A 151 -16.11 2.15 1.07
CA ASN A 151 -16.80 2.09 2.36
C ASN A 151 -16.58 0.77 3.09
N ARG A 152 -15.98 -0.21 2.43
CA ARG A 152 -15.54 -1.47 3.05
C ARG A 152 -14.04 -1.39 3.34
N LEU A 153 -13.60 -2.27 4.22
CA LEU A 153 -12.18 -2.40 4.53
C LEU A 153 -11.38 -2.75 3.29
N PHE A 154 -10.32 -1.99 3.02
CA PHE A 154 -9.40 -2.30 1.92
C PHE A 154 -7.93 -2.16 2.30
N PHE A 155 -7.12 -3.02 1.70
CA PHE A 155 -5.67 -2.97 1.68
C PHE A 155 -5.25 -2.85 0.22
N ALA A 156 -4.76 -1.68 -0.18
CA ALA A 156 -4.32 -1.41 -1.53
C ALA A 156 -2.82 -1.18 -1.55
N LYS A 157 -2.10 -1.91 -2.41
CA LYS A 157 -0.66 -1.69 -2.65
C LYS A 157 -0.42 -1.37 -4.13
N GLY A 158 0.41 -0.38 -4.41
CA GLY A 158 0.72 -0.04 -5.79
C GLY A 158 1.62 1.18 -5.94
N ASN A 159 2.01 1.43 -7.18
CA ASN A 159 2.71 2.65 -7.56
C ASN A 159 1.69 3.68 -8.06
N TYR A 160 1.15 4.45 -7.12
CA TYR A 160 0.14 5.46 -7.42
C TYR A 160 0.75 6.84 -7.77
N PHE A 161 2.01 6.89 -8.23
CA PHE A 161 2.73 8.13 -8.53
C PHE A 161 2.64 8.60 -10.00
N TYR A 162 1.92 7.89 -10.89
CA TYR A 162 1.80 8.27 -12.30
C TYR A 162 0.57 9.14 -12.58
N PRO A 163 0.72 10.18 -13.42
CA PRO A 163 0.48 10.00 -14.86
C PRO A 163 1.75 10.25 -15.68
N ILE A 164 2.09 9.37 -16.62
CA ILE A 164 3.16 9.66 -17.58
C ILE A 164 2.64 10.69 -18.60
N GLU A 165 3.10 11.94 -18.52
CA GLU A 165 3.28 12.76 -19.72
C GLU A 165 4.44 13.75 -19.51
N PHE A 166 5.54 13.51 -20.23
CA PHE A 166 6.65 14.46 -20.37
C PHE A 166 6.19 15.62 -21.27
N SER A 167 5.69 16.70 -20.70
CA SER A 167 5.73 18.01 -21.36
C SER A 167 5.54 19.14 -20.36
N ARG A 168 6.37 20.18 -20.53
CA ARG A 168 6.42 21.38 -19.71
C ARG A 168 5.05 22.08 -19.69
N LYS A 169 4.29 21.92 -18.60
CA LYS A 169 3.47 22.93 -17.91
C LYS A 169 2.51 22.20 -16.97
N THR A 170 2.74 22.37 -15.67
CA THR A 170 1.79 22.24 -14.55
C THR A 170 0.70 21.18 -14.71
N VAL A 171 0.93 19.97 -14.19
CA VAL A 171 -0.12 18.97 -13.97
C VAL A 171 -0.23 18.72 -12.47
N GLN A 172 -1.40 19.05 -11.92
CA GLN A 172 -1.81 18.64 -10.58
C GLN A 172 -1.96 17.12 -10.56
N ILE A 173 -1.31 16.47 -9.60
CA ILE A 173 -1.72 15.14 -9.16
C ILE A 173 -3.05 15.37 -8.44
N SER A 174 -4.15 15.26 -9.18
CA SER A 174 -5.47 15.11 -8.60
C SER A 174 -5.42 13.80 -7.85
N PHE A 175 -5.30 13.89 -6.53
CA PHE A 175 -5.53 12.78 -5.61
C PHE A 175 -6.75 11.99 -6.09
N LEU A 176 -6.68 10.67 -5.86
CA LEU A 176 -7.78 9.71 -5.93
C LEU A 176 -9.16 10.38 -5.78
N PRO A 177 -10.19 9.93 -6.55
CA PRO A 177 -11.50 10.57 -6.63
C PRO A 177 -11.95 11.07 -5.25
N SER A 178 -12.47 12.30 -5.22
CA SER A 178 -12.81 13.19 -4.10
C SER A 178 -13.65 12.64 -2.93
N ARG A 179 -13.79 11.31 -2.83
CA ARG A 179 -14.52 10.56 -1.80
C ARG A 179 -13.61 9.92 -0.74
N LEU A 180 -12.29 9.86 -0.92
CA LEU A 180 -11.38 9.32 0.10
C LEU A 180 -10.97 10.41 1.08
N ASN A 181 -11.75 10.59 2.15
CA ASN A 181 -11.39 11.49 3.25
C ASN A 181 -10.10 11.00 3.94
N CYS A 182 -9.06 11.85 3.90
CA CYS A 182 -7.69 11.58 4.39
C CYS A 182 -7.58 11.12 5.85
N HIS A 183 -8.63 11.27 6.67
CA HIS A 183 -8.66 10.84 8.07
C HIS A 183 -8.57 9.31 8.29
N HIS A 184 -8.72 8.49 7.24
CA HIS A 184 -8.72 7.02 7.34
C HIS A 184 -7.45 6.35 6.78
N ILE A 185 -6.48 7.12 6.26
CA ILE A 185 -5.25 6.58 5.66
C ILE A 185 -4.17 6.52 6.75
N ILE A 186 -4.16 5.44 7.53
CA ILE A 186 -3.18 5.28 8.61
C ILE A 186 -1.97 4.50 8.09
N ARG A 187 -0.81 5.20 8.07
CA ARG A 187 0.56 4.76 7.71
C ARG A 187 0.87 4.60 6.22
N LEU A 188 1.13 5.76 5.61
CA LEU A 188 1.93 5.85 4.39
C LEU A 188 3.40 5.54 4.73
N CYS A 189 3.90 4.36 4.37
CA CYS A 189 5.34 4.10 4.33
C CYS A 189 5.78 4.24 2.88
N VAL A 190 6.40 5.37 2.53
CA VAL A 190 7.08 5.51 1.25
C VAL A 190 8.35 4.68 1.33
N HIS A 191 8.27 3.42 0.91
CA HIS A 191 9.44 2.56 0.83
C HIS A 191 10.24 2.95 -0.41
N CYS A 192 11.51 3.26 -0.18
CA CYS A 192 12.45 3.73 -1.20
C CYS A 192 13.43 2.59 -1.51
N GLU A 193 13.34 2.05 -2.72
CA GLU A 193 14.18 0.95 -3.18
C GLU A 193 15.43 1.47 -3.90
N LYS A 194 16.32 2.20 -3.21
CA LYS A 194 17.73 2.36 -3.60
C LYS A 194 18.53 3.14 -2.54
N ILE A 195 19.44 2.44 -1.87
CA ILE A 195 20.57 3.04 -1.14
C ILE A 195 21.82 2.76 -1.97
N TRP A 196 22.26 3.74 -2.77
CA TRP A 196 23.64 3.80 -3.24
C TRP A 196 24.32 4.99 -2.57
N ARG A 197 24.99 4.74 -1.45
CA ARG A 197 26.04 5.64 -0.96
C ARG A 197 27.36 5.22 -1.58
N HIS A 198 27.93 6.18 -2.30
CA HIS A 198 29.31 6.31 -2.79
C HIS A 198 29.61 5.92 -4.24
N THR A 199 30.24 6.91 -4.89
CA THR A 199 30.97 6.91 -6.17
C THR A 199 30.17 6.57 -7.41
N TRP A 200 29.78 7.60 -8.18
CA TRP A 200 30.28 7.83 -9.54
C TRP A 200 30.14 9.32 -9.90
N ARG A 201 31.26 10.04 -9.87
CA ARG A 201 31.47 11.20 -10.73
C ARG A 201 31.71 10.65 -12.13
N ILE A 202 30.86 10.97 -13.10
CA ILE A 202 31.29 11.18 -14.48
C ILE A 202 30.60 12.45 -14.95
N TYR A 203 31.41 13.52 -15.07
CA TYR A 203 31.11 14.60 -15.99
C TYR A 203 31.23 14.04 -17.41
N ASN A 204 30.27 14.34 -18.29
CA ASN A 204 30.52 14.97 -19.59
C ASN A 204 29.23 15.04 -20.42
N CYS A 205 28.91 16.28 -20.81
CA CYS A 205 27.96 16.76 -21.83
C CYS A 205 26.47 16.39 -21.69
#